data_AF-A0A359LSG1-F1
#
_entry.id   AF-A0A359LSG1-F1
#
_cell.length_a   1.000
_cell.length_b   1.000
_cell.length_c   1.000
_cell.angle_alpha   90.00
_cell.angle_beta   90.00
_cell.angle_gamma   90.00
#
_symmetry.space_group_name_H-M   'P 1'
#
loop_
_entity.id
_entity.type
_entity.pdbx_description
1 polymer ?
#
loop_
_entity_poly.entity_id
_entity_poly.type
_entity_poly.pdbx_seq_one_letter_code
_entity_poly.pdbx_strand_id
1 'polypeptide(L)'
;MRTLTTFACLAAAALGAEWPSFRGPAASGAGSQPPGGTRVLWKTPIPGLGHSSPIVFGGRIYLTTAIGPKPAAPLRLGASGIDSVNDQAPHRYVVMALDARSGKVIWERTATEATPKIKRHVKASHANSTPATDGQRVVFQFDDFGVVVLN
;
A
#
# COMPACT_ATOMS: atom_id res chain seq x y z
N MET A 1 51.08 -27.88 3.17
CA MET A 1 50.24 -26.69 2.90
C MET A 1 48.82 -27.02 3.31
N ARG A 2 48.27 -26.37 4.33
CA ARG A 2 46.87 -26.53 4.76
C ARG A 2 46.09 -25.33 4.22
N THR A 3 45.21 -25.56 3.26
CA THR A 3 44.34 -24.52 2.68
C THR A 3 43.23 -24.22 3.68
N LEU A 4 43.21 -23.00 4.23
CA LEU A 4 42.10 -22.50 5.04
C LEU A 4 41.02 -21.97 4.10
N THR A 5 39.87 -22.64 4.08
CA THR A 5 38.67 -22.16 3.36
C THR A 5 37.93 -21.19 4.26
N THR A 6 38.01 -19.89 3.95
CA THR A 6 37.26 -18.84 4.65
C THR A 6 35.78 -18.93 4.25
N PHE A 7 34.91 -19.31 5.18
CA PHE A 7 33.46 -19.26 4.99
C PHE A 7 33.01 -17.81 5.12
N ALA A 8 32.70 -17.15 4.00
CA ALA A 8 32.14 -15.80 4.02
C ALA A 8 30.68 -15.89 4.49
N CYS A 9 30.43 -15.51 5.74
CA CYS A 9 29.07 -15.37 6.26
C CYS A 9 28.43 -14.15 5.56
N LEU A 10 27.51 -14.38 4.62
CA LEU A 10 26.65 -13.32 4.10
C LEU A 10 25.87 -12.75 5.28
N ALA A 11 26.24 -11.56 5.73
CA ALA A 11 25.40 -10.81 6.66
C ALA A 11 24.07 -10.54 5.94
N ALA A 12 23.02 -11.29 6.30
CA ALA A 12 21.67 -10.95 5.91
C ALA A 12 21.41 -9.55 6.46
N ALA A 13 21.34 -8.56 5.58
CA ALA A 13 20.83 -7.25 5.96
C ALA A 13 19.47 -7.51 6.61
N ALA A 14 19.30 -7.09 7.87
CA ALA A 14 18.03 -7.21 8.55
C ALA A 14 16.97 -6.51 7.67
N LEU A 15 16.18 -7.31 6.95
CA LEU A 15 14.98 -6.81 6.31
C LEU A 15 14.14 -6.26 7.47
N GLY A 16 13.67 -5.01 7.31
CA GLY A 16 12.79 -4.41 8.31
C GLY A 16 11.61 -5.34 8.61
N ALA A 17 10.98 -5.19 9.78
CA ALA A 17 9.88 -6.06 10.17
C ALA A 17 8.82 -6.15 9.06
N GLU A 18 8.57 -7.38 8.59
CA GLU A 18 7.63 -7.68 7.52
C GLU A 18 6.20 -7.45 8.03
N TRP A 19 5.35 -6.87 7.17
CA TRP A 19 3.95 -6.56 7.47
C TRP A 19 3.08 -6.96 6.26
N PRO A 20 2.82 -8.26 6.06
CA PRO A 20 2.39 -8.78 4.76
C PRO A 20 0.91 -8.55 4.42
N SER A 21 0.07 -8.12 5.37
CA SER A 21 -1.36 -7.95 5.18
C SER A 21 -1.95 -6.91 6.12
N PHE A 22 -3.26 -6.65 6.01
CA PHE A 22 -4.00 -5.88 7.01
C PHE A 22 -3.76 -6.47 8.41
N ARG A 23 -3.43 -5.61 9.37
CA ARG A 23 -3.03 -5.99 10.74
C ARG A 23 -1.76 -6.86 10.83
N GLY A 24 -0.95 -6.94 9.77
CA GLY A 24 0.38 -7.53 9.85
C GLY A 24 0.39 -9.06 9.98
N PRO A 25 1.47 -9.64 10.50
CA PRO A 25 1.64 -11.09 10.60
C PRO A 25 0.48 -11.76 11.34
N ALA A 26 -0.06 -12.83 10.75
CA ALA A 26 -1.24 -13.56 11.23
C ALA A 26 -2.47 -12.67 11.52
N ALA A 27 -2.57 -11.50 10.87
CA ALA A 27 -3.63 -10.50 11.10
C ALA A 27 -3.79 -10.06 12.58
N SER A 28 -2.73 -10.21 13.37
CA SER A 28 -2.76 -10.04 14.83
C SER A 28 -2.89 -8.57 15.27
N GLY A 29 -2.46 -7.62 14.44
CA GLY A 29 -2.30 -6.21 14.78
C GLY A 29 -1.10 -5.96 15.68
N ALA A 30 -0.31 -7.00 15.99
CA ALA A 30 0.84 -6.92 16.86
C ALA A 30 2.12 -6.68 16.06
N GLY A 31 2.94 -5.74 16.53
CA GLY A 31 4.26 -5.47 16.00
C GLY A 31 5.02 -4.53 16.92
N SER A 32 6.30 -4.32 16.64
CA SER A 32 7.07 -3.29 17.34
C SER A 32 6.42 -1.93 17.09
N GLN A 33 6.05 -1.24 18.16
CA GLN A 33 5.61 0.14 18.07
C GLN A 33 6.71 0.97 17.38
N PRO A 34 6.38 1.89 16.46
CA PRO A 34 7.39 2.80 15.93
C PRO A 34 8.08 3.50 17.11
N PRO A 35 9.41 3.69 17.07
CA PRO A 35 10.13 4.34 18.15
C PRO A 35 9.46 5.67 18.48
N GLY A 36 9.22 5.93 19.77
CA GLY A 36 8.61 7.17 20.22
C GLY A 36 9.45 8.37 19.77
N GLY A 37 8.88 9.21 18.91
CA GLY A 37 9.56 10.39 18.39
C GLY A 37 8.80 11.03 17.22
N THR A 38 8.96 12.33 17.04
CA THR A 38 8.32 13.13 15.97
C THR A 38 9.13 13.16 14.67
N ARG A 39 10.23 12.41 14.59
CA ARG A 39 11.14 12.47 13.45
C ARG A 39 10.58 11.70 12.26
N VAL A 40 10.00 12.44 11.33
CA VAL A 40 9.64 11.93 10.01
C VAL A 40 10.92 11.61 9.23
N LEU A 41 11.12 10.36 8.83
CA LEU A 41 12.28 9.94 8.02
C LEU A 41 12.15 10.41 6.56
N TRP A 42 10.95 10.30 6.00
CA TRP A 42 10.62 10.72 4.64
C TRP A 42 9.11 10.88 4.49
N LYS A 43 8.68 11.56 3.42
CA LYS A 43 7.29 11.64 2.97
C LYS A 43 7.26 11.48 1.46
N THR A 44 6.27 10.74 0.97
CA THR A 44 6.06 10.51 -0.46
C THR A 44 4.64 10.95 -0.82
N PRO A 45 4.47 11.91 -1.73
CA PRO A 45 3.16 12.23 -2.28
C PRO A 45 2.61 11.00 -3.02
N ILE A 46 1.41 10.56 -2.62
CA ILE A 46 0.66 9.51 -3.33
C ILE A 46 -0.41 10.20 -4.17
N PRO A 47 -0.48 9.97 -5.49
CA PRO A 47 -1.49 10.59 -6.33
C PRO A 47 -2.87 10.02 -6.03
N GLY A 48 -3.91 10.80 -6.33
CA GLY A 48 -5.29 10.35 -6.17
C GLY A 48 -5.74 10.23 -4.72
N LEU A 49 -6.64 9.29 -4.46
CA LEU A 49 -7.18 8.99 -3.13
C LEU A 49 -7.20 7.48 -2.90
N GLY A 50 -6.60 7.04 -1.79
CA GLY A 50 -6.61 5.66 -1.33
C GLY A 50 -6.87 5.59 0.17
N HIS A 51 -7.64 4.59 0.60
CA HIS A 51 -7.93 4.29 2.01
C HIS A 51 -7.29 2.97 2.46
N SER A 52 -6.64 2.24 1.55
CA SER A 52 -5.88 1.04 1.87
C SER A 52 -4.78 1.33 2.89
N SER A 53 -4.52 0.39 3.80
CA SER A 53 -3.30 0.42 4.60
C SER A 53 -2.11 -0.03 3.73
N PRO A 54 -0.90 0.53 3.93
CA PRO A 54 0.30 -0.02 3.30
C PRO A 54 0.64 -1.38 3.92
N ILE A 55 1.17 -2.28 3.09
CA ILE A 55 1.88 -3.48 3.56
C ILE A 55 3.37 -3.32 3.30
N VAL A 56 4.20 -3.98 4.12
CA VAL A 56 5.65 -3.99 3.96
C VAL A 56 6.08 -5.42 3.65
N PHE A 57 6.72 -5.63 2.50
CA PHE A 57 7.35 -6.91 2.22
C PHE A 57 8.65 -6.81 1.42
N GLY A 58 9.70 -7.52 1.85
CA GLY A 58 10.97 -7.60 1.11
C GLY A 58 11.63 -6.24 0.89
N GLY A 59 11.57 -5.37 1.90
CA GLY A 59 12.10 -4.00 1.83
C GLY A 59 11.28 -3.02 0.97
N ARG A 60 10.07 -3.40 0.55
CA ARG A 60 9.15 -2.56 -0.24
C ARG A 60 7.85 -2.30 0.52
N ILE A 61 7.25 -1.16 0.25
CA ILE A 61 5.89 -0.80 0.68
C ILE A 61 4.96 -0.96 -0.51
N TYR A 62 3.83 -1.63 -0.34
CA TYR A 62 2.80 -1.76 -1.37
C TYR A 62 1.48 -1.13 -0.92
N LEU A 63 0.82 -0.42 -1.83
CA LEU A 63 -0.46 0.24 -1.58
C LEU A 63 -1.27 0.41 -2.87
N THR A 64 -2.55 0.75 -2.71
CA THR A 64 -3.46 1.08 -3.82
C THR A 64 -3.89 2.54 -3.77
N THR A 65 -4.14 3.15 -4.92
CA THR A 65 -4.77 4.46 -5.03
C THR A 65 -5.67 4.55 -6.27
N ALA A 66 -6.65 5.44 -6.24
CA ALA A 66 -7.50 5.74 -7.39
C ALA A 66 -7.32 7.21 -7.80
N ILE A 67 -6.99 7.43 -9.07
CA ILE A 67 -6.65 8.76 -9.61
C ILE A 67 -7.74 9.17 -10.59
N GLY A 68 -8.57 10.13 -10.19
CA GLY A 68 -9.58 10.76 -11.04
C GLY A 68 -9.02 11.96 -11.83
N PRO A 69 -9.81 12.54 -12.76
CA PRO A 69 -9.39 13.68 -13.58
C PRO A 69 -9.34 15.01 -12.80
N LYS A 70 -9.92 15.02 -11.60
CA LYS A 70 -9.90 16.16 -10.67
C LYS A 70 -9.37 15.67 -9.32
N PRO A 71 -8.75 16.55 -8.52
CA PRO A 71 -8.42 16.24 -7.13
C PRO A 71 -9.65 15.69 -6.40
N ALA A 72 -9.52 14.51 -5.79
CA ALA A 72 -10.61 13.88 -5.09
C ALA A 72 -11.00 14.69 -3.84
N ALA A 73 -12.30 14.76 -3.54
CA ALA A 73 -12.75 15.33 -2.28
C ALA A 73 -12.16 14.51 -1.11
N PRO A 74 -11.62 15.17 -0.06
CA PRO A 74 -10.99 14.48 1.05
C PRO A 74 -11.99 13.62 1.83
N LEU A 75 -11.47 12.62 2.56
CA LEU A 75 -12.27 11.76 3.43
C LEU A 75 -12.86 12.58 4.58
N ARG A 76 -14.16 12.42 4.83
CA ARG A 76 -14.86 13.08 5.95
C ARG A 76 -14.94 12.14 7.14
N LEU A 77 -13.86 12.09 7.92
CA LEU A 77 -13.74 11.25 9.11
C LEU A 77 -14.54 11.84 10.29
N GLY A 78 -15.10 11.00 11.16
CA GLY A 78 -15.86 11.43 12.34
C GLY A 78 -17.24 10.77 12.48
N ALA A 79 -18.05 11.23 13.44
CA ALA A 79 -19.37 10.67 13.73
C ALA A 79 -20.43 11.01 12.66
N SER A 80 -20.28 12.14 11.97
CA SER A 80 -21.17 12.55 10.87
C SER A 80 -20.67 12.06 9.50
N GLY A 81 -21.48 12.23 8.44
CA GLY A 81 -21.14 11.88 7.07
C GLY A 81 -21.58 10.46 6.69
N ILE A 82 -22.86 10.32 6.35
CA ILE A 82 -23.46 9.13 5.73
C ILE A 82 -23.66 9.31 4.21
N ASP A 83 -23.18 10.43 3.67
CA ASP A 83 -23.40 10.82 2.29
C ASP A 83 -22.50 10.04 1.33
N SER A 84 -22.88 10.08 0.06
CA SER A 84 -22.05 9.64 -1.05
C SER A 84 -21.33 10.82 -1.70
N VAL A 85 -20.13 10.59 -2.23
CA VAL A 85 -19.41 11.58 -3.03
C VAL A 85 -19.78 11.43 -4.49
N ASN A 86 -20.07 12.54 -5.16
CA ASN A 86 -20.34 12.55 -6.60
C ASN A 86 -19.04 12.69 -7.40
N ASP A 87 -18.24 11.61 -7.48
CA ASP A 87 -16.97 11.58 -8.20
C ASP A 87 -16.87 10.41 -9.20
N GLN A 88 -17.95 10.08 -9.89
CA GLN A 88 -18.00 9.00 -10.89
C GLN A 88 -17.48 9.41 -12.28
N ALA A 89 -16.31 10.02 -12.34
CA ALA A 89 -15.57 10.18 -13.59
C ALA A 89 -14.67 8.96 -13.84
N PRO A 90 -14.13 8.73 -15.05
CA PRO A 90 -13.12 7.69 -15.26
C PRO A 90 -11.93 7.85 -14.30
N HIS A 91 -11.57 6.79 -13.58
CA HIS A 91 -10.42 6.73 -12.67
C HIS A 91 -9.37 5.76 -13.21
N ARG A 92 -8.09 6.09 -12.99
CA ARG A 92 -6.99 5.13 -13.02
C ARG A 92 -6.93 4.43 -11.67
N TYR A 93 -7.09 3.12 -11.65
CA TYR A 93 -6.89 2.28 -10.48
C TYR A 93 -5.45 1.81 -10.47
N VAL A 94 -4.70 2.23 -9.46
CA VAL A 94 -3.25 2.17 -9.47
C VAL A 94 -2.75 1.37 -8.28
N VAL A 95 -1.84 0.44 -8.58
CA VAL A 95 -1.04 -0.28 -7.59
C VAL A 95 0.37 0.31 -7.61
N MET A 96 1.00 0.44 -6.44
CA MET A 96 2.32 1.05 -6.31
C MET A 96 3.23 0.21 -5.43
N ALA A 97 4.55 0.30 -5.71
CA ALA A 97 5.57 -0.08 -4.75
C ALA A 97 6.58 1.04 -4.50
N LEU A 98 6.90 1.25 -3.23
CA LEU A 98 7.89 2.22 -2.76
C LEU A 98 9.03 1.47 -2.05
N ASP A 99 10.23 2.02 -2.08
CA ASP A 99 11.34 1.55 -1.24
C ASP A 99 11.07 1.94 0.21
N ALA A 100 11.09 0.96 1.13
CA ALA A 100 10.69 1.18 2.52
C ALA A 100 11.68 2.09 3.29
N ARG A 101 12.93 2.18 2.83
CA ARG A 101 13.98 2.97 3.50
C ARG A 101 13.93 4.44 3.10
N SER A 102 13.70 4.73 1.83
CA SER A 102 13.76 6.09 1.26
C SER A 102 12.40 6.70 0.96
N GLY A 103 11.34 5.90 0.88
CA GLY A 103 10.03 6.32 0.39
C GLY A 103 9.97 6.53 -1.13
N LYS A 104 11.06 6.30 -1.87
CA LYS A 104 11.08 6.48 -3.32
C LYS A 104 10.11 5.52 -3.99
N VAL A 105 9.28 6.02 -4.91
CA VAL A 105 8.46 5.18 -5.79
C VAL A 105 9.38 4.34 -6.67
N ILE A 106 9.29 3.02 -6.53
CA ILE A 106 10.00 2.05 -7.37
C ILE A 106 9.23 1.87 -8.67
N TRP A 107 7.91 1.67 -8.56
CA TRP A 107 7.02 1.59 -9.70
C TRP A 107 5.60 2.01 -9.34
N GLU A 108 4.89 2.44 -10.38
CA GLU A 108 3.46 2.70 -10.41
C GLU A 108 2.89 1.91 -11.59
N ARG A 109 1.78 1.18 -11.40
CA ARG A 109 1.11 0.45 -12.48
C ARG A 109 -0.38 0.74 -12.44
N THR A 110 -0.93 1.12 -13.58
CA THR A 110 -2.38 1.17 -13.77
C THR A 110 -2.89 -0.25 -13.94
N ALA A 111 -3.65 -0.72 -12.95
CA ALA A 111 -4.37 -1.99 -13.01
C ALA A 111 -5.50 -1.95 -14.04
N THR A 112 -6.26 -0.86 -14.03
CA THR A 112 -7.34 -0.61 -14.99
C THR A 112 -7.70 0.87 -15.02
N GLU A 113 -8.37 1.30 -16.09
CA GLU A 113 -9.01 2.60 -16.20
C GLU A 113 -10.50 2.40 -16.44
N ALA A 114 -11.33 2.94 -15.56
CA ALA A 114 -12.76 2.75 -15.65
C ALA A 114 -13.54 3.78 -14.85
N THR A 115 -14.82 3.94 -15.20
CA THR A 115 -15.76 4.72 -14.40
C THR A 115 -16.24 3.88 -13.20
N PRO A 116 -16.18 4.39 -11.95
CA PRO A 116 -16.75 3.71 -10.79
C PRO A 116 -18.23 3.41 -10.99
N LYS A 117 -18.63 2.16 -10.73
CA LYS A 117 -20.02 1.70 -10.90
C LYS A 117 -20.93 2.28 -9.84
N ILE A 118 -20.39 2.52 -8.65
CA ILE A 118 -21.11 3.10 -7.52
C ILE A 118 -20.40 4.36 -7.01
N LYS A 119 -21.16 5.24 -6.37
CA LYS A 119 -20.59 6.35 -5.62
C LYS A 119 -19.93 5.79 -4.36
N ARG A 120 -18.75 6.30 -4.03
CA ARG A 120 -18.12 5.97 -2.76
C ARG A 120 -18.80 6.73 -1.61
N HIS A 121 -18.77 6.12 -0.44
CA HIS A 121 -19.11 6.79 0.80
C HIS A 121 -18.09 7.90 1.11
N VAL A 122 -18.50 8.98 1.78
CA VAL A 122 -17.60 10.10 2.17
C VAL A 122 -16.41 9.69 3.06
N LYS A 123 -16.48 8.51 3.69
CA LYS A 123 -15.42 7.91 4.53
C LYS A 123 -14.56 6.88 3.79
N ALA A 124 -14.88 6.59 2.53
CA ALA A 124 -14.19 5.60 1.71
C ALA A 124 -13.51 6.28 0.53
N SER A 125 -12.68 5.51 -0.17
CA SER A 125 -12.06 5.83 -1.45
C SER A 125 -12.54 4.83 -2.51
N HIS A 126 -12.07 4.99 -3.75
CA HIS A 126 -12.22 3.95 -4.79
C HIS A 126 -11.09 2.88 -4.71
N ALA A 127 -10.23 2.95 -3.69
CA ALA A 127 -9.09 2.07 -3.44
C ALA A 127 -8.97 1.74 -1.93
N ASN A 128 -9.97 1.03 -1.40
CA ASN A 128 -10.11 0.77 0.04
C ASN A 128 -9.33 -0.44 0.54
N SER A 129 -9.23 -1.49 -0.27
CA SER A 129 -8.74 -2.77 0.18
C SER A 129 -7.24 -2.73 0.42
N THR A 130 -6.81 -3.20 1.59
CA THR A 130 -5.39 -3.34 1.92
C THR A 130 -4.81 -4.52 1.12
N PRO A 131 -3.68 -4.35 0.41
CA PRO A 131 -3.03 -5.46 -0.29
C PRO A 131 -2.62 -6.58 0.66
N ALA A 132 -2.31 -7.76 0.12
CA ALA A 132 -1.75 -8.87 0.88
C ALA A 132 -0.67 -9.60 0.07
N THR A 133 0.27 -10.25 0.75
CA THR A 133 1.31 -11.09 0.11
C THR A 133 1.49 -12.42 0.84
N ASP A 134 1.75 -13.47 0.06
CA ASP A 134 2.21 -14.78 0.55
C ASP A 134 3.74 -14.89 0.58
N GLY A 135 4.43 -13.80 0.22
CA GLY A 135 5.88 -13.72 0.09
C GLY A 135 6.43 -14.06 -1.29
N GLN A 136 5.58 -14.56 -2.19
CA GLN A 136 5.91 -14.77 -3.60
C GLN A 136 5.16 -13.81 -4.50
N ARG A 137 3.92 -13.46 -4.14
CA ARG A 137 3.02 -12.63 -4.95
C ARG A 137 2.33 -11.61 -4.09
N VAL A 138 2.05 -10.45 -4.66
CA VAL A 138 1.25 -9.41 -4.03
C VAL A 138 -0.11 -9.32 -4.71
N VAL A 139 -1.16 -9.38 -3.90
CA VAL A 139 -2.56 -9.31 -4.30
C VAL A 139 -3.13 -7.96 -3.93
N PHE A 140 -3.77 -7.30 -4.87
CA PHE A 140 -4.46 -6.02 -4.72
C PHE A 140 -5.93 -6.21 -5.09
N GLN A 141 -6.83 -5.52 -4.39
CA GLN A 141 -8.25 -5.59 -4.69
C GLN A 141 -8.82 -4.17 -4.84
N PHE A 142 -9.66 -4.00 -5.85
CA PHE A 142 -10.49 -2.81 -6.03
C PHE A 142 -11.96 -3.25 -6.05
N ASP A 143 -12.79 -2.63 -5.23
CA ASP A 143 -14.17 -3.05 -4.97
C ASP A 143 -15.00 -3.22 -6.26
N ASP A 144 -14.82 -2.31 -7.22
CA ASP A 144 -15.59 -2.29 -8.48
C ASP A 144 -15.01 -3.18 -9.60
N PHE A 145 -13.72 -3.55 -9.51
CA PHE A 145 -12.94 -4.11 -10.63
C PHE A 145 -12.26 -5.45 -10.35
N GLY A 146 -12.28 -5.90 -9.09
CA GLY A 146 -11.76 -7.20 -8.71
C GLY A 146 -10.29 -7.19 -8.31
N VAL A 147 -9.61 -8.30 -8.61
CA VAL A 147 -8.30 -8.63 -8.03
C VAL A 147 -7.19 -8.52 -9.08
N VAL A 148 -6.07 -7.95 -8.67
CA VAL A 148 -4.82 -7.86 -9.44
C VAL A 148 -3.74 -8.59 -8.67
N VAL A 149 -2.98 -9.45 -9.36
CA VAL A 149 -1.88 -10.21 -8.77
C VAL A 149 -0.58 -9.84 -9.48
N LEU A 150 0.45 -9.53 -8.70
CA LEU A 150 1.81 -9.29 -9.19
C LEU A 150 2.75 -10.35 -8.62
N ASN A 151 3.64 -10.86 -9.48
CA ASN A 151 4.74 -11.77 -9.13
C ASN A 151 6.04 -11.00 -8.88
#